data_AF-A0AAW4HHE0-F1
#
_entry.id   AF-A0AAW4HHE0-F1
#
_cell.length_a   1.000
_cell.length_b   1.000
_cell.length_c   1.000
_cell.angle_alpha   90.00
_cell.angle_beta   90.00
_cell.angle_gamma   90.00
#
_symmetry.space_group_name_H-M   'P 1'
#
loop_
_entity.id
_entity.type
_entity.pdbx_description
1 polymer ?
#
loop_
_entity_poly.entity_id
_entity_poly.type
_entity_poly.pdbx_seq_one_letter_code
_entity_poly.pdbx_strand_id
1 'polypeptide(L)' 'MAFVLVFCTILLFHFVQQSRFTTATQLESIARSVREPLSAAILKADIPEAEAILSRIQPAGIVSRADVVLPNQFQAL' A
#
# COMPACT_ATOMS: atom_id res chain seq x y z
N MET A 1 -36.80 0.34 15.73
CA MET A 1 -35.87 1.20 14.97
C MET A 1 -34.53 1.42 15.68
N ALA A 2 -34.48 1.80 16.96
CA ALA A 2 -33.21 2.03 17.68
C ALA A 2 -32.27 0.81 17.72
N PHE A 3 -32.79 -0.40 17.89
CA PHE A 3 -32.00 -1.64 17.87
C PHE A 3 -31.22 -1.83 16.56
N VAL A 4 -31.87 -1.62 15.42
CA VAL A 4 -31.24 -1.75 14.09
C VAL A 4 -30.14 -0.70 13.93
N LEU A 5 -30.38 0.52 14.41
CA LEU A 5 -29.42 1.62 14.32
C LEU A 5 -28.17 1.32 15.16
N VAL A 6 -28.34 0.88 16.41
CA VAL A 6 -27.24 0.46 17.29
C VAL A 6 -26.48 -0.72 16.67
N PHE A 7 -27.19 -1.72 16.15
CA PHE A 7 -26.58 -2.87 15.50
C PHE A 7 -25.74 -2.48 14.28
N CYS A 8 -26.26 -1.61 13.39
CA CYS A 8 -25.52 -1.10 12.24
C CYS A 8 -24.26 -0.33 12.66
N THR A 9 -24.32 0.50 13.72
CA THR A 9 -23.13 1.23 14.20
C THR A 9 -22.02 0.30 14.69
N ILE A 10 -22.38 -0.78 15.39
CA ILE A 10 -21.41 -1.79 15.87
C ILE A 10 -20.79 -2.51 14.67
N LEU A 11 -21.61 -2.94 13.70
CA LEU A 11 -21.12 -3.60 12.49
C LEU A 11 -20.16 -2.72 11.68
N LEU A 12 -20.50 -1.43 11.51
CA LEU A 12 -19.63 -0.48 10.80
C LEU A 12 -18.30 -0.27 11.52
N PHE A 13 -18.33 -0.19 12.85
CA PHE A 13 -17.11 -0.09 13.65
C PHE A 13 -16.21 -1.32 13.45
N HIS A 14 -16.77 -2.54 13.54
CA HIS A 14 -16.03 -3.76 13.28
C HIS A 14 -15.48 -3.83 11.86
N PHE A 15 -16.26 -3.41 10.86
CA PHE A 15 -15.83 -3.37 9.47
C PHE A 15 -14.63 -2.44 9.24
N VAL A 16 -14.66 -1.23 9.83
CA VAL A 16 -13.53 -0.29 9.75
C VAL A 16 -12.29 -0.84 10.43
N GLN A 17 -12.43 -1.53 11.56
CA GLN A 17 -11.28 -2.15 12.22
C GLN A 17 -10.71 -3.29 11.37
N GLN A 18 -11.59 -4.17 10.85
CA GLN A 18 -11.19 -5.29 9.99
C GLN A 18 -10.46 -4.81 8.72
N SER A 19 -10.93 -3.74 8.07
CA SER A 19 -10.27 -3.22 6.87
C SER A 19 -8.83 -2.78 7.15
N ARG A 20 -8.58 -2.11 8.29
CA ARG A 20 -7.23 -1.70 8.70
C ARG A 20 -6.31 -2.90 8.94
N PHE A 21 -6.81 -3.93 9.63
CA PHE A 21 -6.05 -5.17 9.85
C PHE A 21 -5.72 -5.86 8.53
N THR A 22 -6.71 -6.00 7.64
CA THR A 22 -6.51 -6.63 6.32
C THR A 22 -5.50 -5.88 5.47
N THR A 23 -5.57 -4.54 5.43
CA THR A 23 -4.59 -3.73 4.69
C THR A 23 -3.18 -3.91 5.25
N ALA A 24 -3.01 -3.91 6.57
CA ALA A 24 -1.69 -4.13 7.20
C ALA A 24 -1.11 -5.51 6.85
N THR A 25 -1.92 -6.57 6.96
CA THR A 25 -1.51 -7.94 6.61
C THR A 25 -1.15 -8.06 5.12
N GLN A 26 -1.89 -7.38 4.24
CA GLN A 26 -1.60 -7.38 2.81
C GLN A 26 -0.27 -6.68 2.49
N LEU A 27 0.02 -5.55 3.15
CA LEU A 27 1.31 -4.88 3.03
C LEU A 27 2.46 -5.75 3.53
N GLU A 28 2.28 -6.46 4.65
CA GLU A 28 3.28 -7.40 5.16
C GLU A 28 3.56 -8.53 4.15
N SER A 29 2.52 -9.08 3.53
CA SER A 29 2.67 -10.12 2.50
C SER A 29 3.41 -9.61 1.26
N ILE A 30 3.11 -8.39 0.79
CA ILE A 30 3.85 -7.74 -0.31
C ILE A 30 5.31 -7.54 0.08
N ALA A 31 5.58 -7.03 1.29
CA ALA A 31 6.92 -6.82 1.79
C ALA A 31 7.72 -8.13 1.87
N ARG A 32 7.09 -9.24 2.32
CA ARG A 32 7.73 -10.57 2.35
C ARG A 32 8.02 -11.10 0.95
N SER A 33 7.06 -10.98 0.03
CA SER A 33 7.17 -11.40 -1.37
C SER A 33 8.27 -10.67 -2.14
N VAL A 34 8.60 -9.44 -1.74
CA VAL A 34 9.72 -8.67 -2.31
C VAL A 34 11.05 -8.97 -1.62
N ARG A 35 11.04 -9.12 -0.29
CA ARG A 35 12.26 -9.33 0.51
C ARG A 35 12.98 -10.62 0.15
N GLU A 36 12.27 -11.71 -0.04
CA GLU A 36 12.85 -13.02 -0.37
C GLU A 36 13.61 -13.02 -1.71
N PRO A 37 13.01 -12.62 -2.86
CA PRO A 37 13.71 -12.57 -4.14
C PRO A 37 14.80 -11.49 -4.15
N LEU A 38 14.60 -10.35 -3.48
CA LEU A 38 15.63 -9.31 -3.39
C LEU A 38 16.86 -9.79 -2.61
N SER A 39 16.65 -10.51 -1.51
CA SER A 39 17.75 -11.10 -0.73
C SER A 39 18.52 -12.14 -1.54
N ALA A 40 17.84 -12.91 -2.40
CA ALA A 40 18.49 -13.90 -3.26
C ALA A 40 19.31 -13.25 -4.39
N ALA A 41 18.77 -12.21 -5.04
CA ALA A 41 19.47 -11.46 -6.10
C ALA A 41 20.72 -10.73 -5.57
N ILE A 42 20.63 -10.09 -4.39
CA ILE A 42 21.76 -9.43 -3.73
C ILE A 42 22.84 -10.44 -3.33
N LEU A 43 22.46 -11.60 -2.76
CA LEU A 43 23.41 -12.64 -2.36
C LEU A 43 24.18 -13.23 -3.57
N LYS A 44 23.57 -13.22 -4.75
CA LYS A 44 24.17 -13.66 -6.02
C LYS A 44 24.99 -12.56 -6.72
N ALA A 45 25.06 -11.36 -6.14
CA ALA A 45 25.67 -10.16 -6.74
C ALA A 45 25.05 -9.76 -8.11
N ASP A 46 23.80 -10.14 -8.35
CA ASP A 46 23.08 -9.87 -9.60
C ASP A 46 22.33 -8.53 -9.50
N ILE A 47 23.08 -7.45 -9.67
CA ILE A 47 22.60 -6.06 -9.62
C ILE A 47 21.43 -5.79 -10.59
N PRO A 48 21.46 -6.23 -11.88
CA PRO A 48 20.34 -5.95 -12.78
C PRO A 48 19.05 -6.71 -12.39
N GLU A 49 19.15 -7.90 -11.80
CA GLU A 49 17.99 -8.63 -11.28
C GLU A 49 17.39 -7.91 -10.05
N ALA A 50 18.23 -7.37 -9.16
CA ALA A 50 17.78 -6.59 -8.01
C ALA A 50 17.05 -5.29 -8.43
N GLU A 51 17.56 -4.56 -9.43
CA GLU A 51 16.88 -3.36 -9.97
C GLU A 51 15.55 -3.70 -10.65
N ALA A 52 15.47 -4.83 -11.36
CA ALA A 52 14.23 -5.31 -11.96
C ALA A 52 13.17 -5.70 -10.91
N ILE A 53 13.57 -6.20 -9.74
CA ILE A 53 12.66 -6.50 -8.62
C ILE A 53 12.16 -5.19 -7.99
N LEU A 54 13.07 -4.23 -7.73
CA LEU A 54 12.73 -2.94 -7.13
C LEU A 54 11.78 -2.11 -8.01
N SER A 55 11.99 -2.11 -9.33
CA SER A 55 11.13 -1.39 -10.29
C SER A 55 9.71 -1.97 -10.42
N ARG A 56 9.50 -3.23 -10.01
CA ARG A 56 8.19 -3.90 -10.02
C ARG A 56 7.41 -3.77 -8.73
N ILE A 57 8.00 -3.20 -7.68
CA ILE A 57 7.30 -2.92 -6.42
C ILE A 57 6.28 -1.82 -6.71
N GLN A 58 5.02 -2.21 -6.88
CA GLN A 58 3.95 -1.25 -7.07
C GLN A 58 3.77 -0.46 -5.76
N PRO A 59 3.80 0.88 -5.79
CA PRO A 59 3.59 1.69 -4.59
C PRO A 59 2.23 1.33 -4.00
N ALA A 60 2.24 0.78 -2.79
CA ALA A 60 1.04 0.33 -2.11
C ALA A 60 0.29 1.55 -1.54
N GLY A 61 -0.41 2.26 -2.41
CA GLY A 61 -1.19 3.44 -2.05
C GLY A 61 -2.69 3.15 -2.03
N ILE A 62 -3.33 3.42 -0.88
CA ILE A 62 -4.52 4.28 -0.84
C ILE A 62 -4.04 5.72 -0.51
N VAL A 63 -3.07 6.23 -1.26
CA VAL A 63 -2.85 7.68 -1.34
C VAL A 63 -3.47 8.10 -2.66
N SER A 64 -4.77 8.36 -2.61
CA SER A 64 -5.53 8.92 -3.73
C SER A 64 -5.05 10.36 -3.92
N ARG A 65 -4.02 10.55 -4.76
CA ARG A 65 -3.35 11.82 -5.10
C ARG A 65 -2.75 12.62 -3.93
N ALA A 66 -1.42 12.65 -3.88
CA ALA A 66 -0.70 13.85 -3.46
C ALA A 66 -0.25 14.57 -4.74
N ASP A 67 -0.85 15.71 -5.03
CA ASP A 67 -0.46 16.58 -6.15
C ASP A 67 0.79 17.40 -5.75
N VAL A 68 1.78 17.47 -6.64
CA VAL A 68 3.01 18.25 -6.42
C VAL A 68 2.81 19.61 -7.07
N VAL A 69 2.48 20.62 -6.26
CA VAL A 69 2.42 22.02 -6.71
C VAL A 69 3.82 22.63 -6.60
N LEU A 70 4.42 22.97 -7.74
CA LEU A 70 5.66 23.75 -7.80
C LEU A 70 5.37 25.22 -7.46
N PRO A 71 6.26 25.92 -6.71
CA PRO A 71 6.01 27.28 -6.22
C PRO A 71 6.05 28.38 -7.30
N ASN A 72 6.07 28.04 -8.59
CA ASN A 72 5.91 29.01 -9.67
C ASN A 72 4.88 28.50 -10.68
N GLN A 73 3.75 29.22 -10.70
CA GLN A 73 2.54 29.05 -11.49
C GLN A 73 2.81 28.98 -13.02
N PHE A 74 3.33 27.87 -13.52
CA PHE A 74 3.32 27.60 -14.97
C PHE A 74 2.44 26.40 -15.28
N GLN A 75 1.19 26.72 -15.57
CA GLN A 75 0.20 25.87 -16.17
C GLN A 75 0.47 25.88 -17.68
N ALA A 76 1.00 24.78 -18.23
CA ALA A 76 1.08 24.60 -19.68
C ALA A 76 -0.23 23.98 -20.18
N LEU A 77 -0.76 24.60 -21.24
CA LEU A 77 -2.05 24.40 -21.93
C LEU A 77 -2.46 22.95 -22.18
#